data_AF-K0B7E0-F1
#
_entry.id   AF-K0B7E0-F1
#
_cell.length_a   1.000
_cell.length_b   1.000
_cell.length_c   1.000
_cell.angle_alpha   90.00
_cell.angle_beta   90.00
_cell.angle_gamma   90.00
#
_symmetry.space_group_name_H-M   'P 1'
#
loop_
_entity.id
_entity.type
_entity.pdbx_description
1 polymer ?
#
loop_
_entity_poly.entity_id
_entity_poly.type
_entity_poly.pdbx_seq_one_letter_code
_entity_poly.pdbx_strand_id
1 'polypeptide(L)'
;MKFNTQTYHNIKSQKLFDTCKLEGKWKRLDDSVPRRYVTLEDGALISLSILGTQYHESFIFKKNSEVVIKDSIAEFFEEDLLR
;
A
#
# COMPACT_ATOMS: atom_id res chain seq x y z
N MET A 1 -32.31 -16.42 1.59
CA MET A 1 -31.73 -15.34 2.41
C MET A 1 -30.86 -14.49 1.50
N LYS A 2 -31.21 -13.22 1.29
CA LYS A 2 -30.43 -12.30 0.44
C LYS A 2 -29.27 -11.78 1.30
N PHE A 3 -28.04 -12.12 0.94
CA PHE A 3 -26.87 -11.51 1.56
C PHE A 3 -26.79 -10.06 1.07
N ASN A 4 -27.12 -9.13 1.96
CA ASN A 4 -26.77 -7.73 1.80
C ASN A 4 -25.26 -7.61 1.90
N THR A 5 -24.55 -7.73 0.78
CA THR A 5 -23.18 -7.21 0.69
C THR A 5 -23.28 -5.68 0.72
N GLN A 6 -23.19 -5.12 1.92
CA GLN A 6 -22.89 -3.71 2.10
C GLN A 6 -21.51 -3.46 1.49
N THR A 7 -21.49 -2.98 0.26
CA THR A 7 -20.30 -2.45 -0.41
C THR A 7 -19.96 -1.12 0.25
N TYR A 8 -19.31 -1.16 1.42
CA TYR A 8 -18.63 0.01 1.94
C TYR A 8 -17.48 0.36 0.97
N HIS A 9 -17.47 1.62 0.54
CA HIS A 9 -16.50 2.19 -0.38
C HIS A 9 -15.08 2.22 0.24
N ASN A 10 -14.39 1.09 0.26
CA ASN A 10 -12.95 1.08 0.46
C ASN A 10 -12.30 1.43 -0.88
N ILE A 11 -12.02 2.72 -1.10
CA ILE A 11 -11.30 3.18 -2.29
C ILE A 11 -9.88 2.62 -2.19
N LYS A 12 -9.64 1.53 -2.93
CA LYS A 12 -8.32 0.95 -3.08
C LYS A 12 -7.58 1.73 -4.16
N SER A 13 -6.51 2.41 -3.78
CA SER A 13 -5.64 3.12 -4.71
C SER A 13 -4.58 2.19 -5.27
N GLN A 14 -4.32 2.36 -6.56
CA GLN A 14 -3.29 1.65 -7.30
C GLN A 14 -2.32 2.66 -7.87
N LYS A 15 -1.02 2.49 -7.59
CA LYS A 15 0.03 3.42 -8.01
C LYS A 15 1.13 2.68 -8.75
N LEU A 16 1.47 3.19 -9.93
CA LEU A 16 2.55 2.65 -10.77
C LEU A 16 3.91 3.13 -10.26
N PHE A 17 4.91 2.26 -10.34
CA PHE A 17 6.29 2.57 -9.97
C PHE A 17 7.28 1.71 -10.76
N ASP A 18 8.51 2.20 -10.92
CA ASP A 18 9.66 1.37 -11.30
C ASP A 18 10.43 0.90 -10.06
N THR A 19 10.48 1.76 -9.02
CA THR A 19 11.03 1.37 -7.73
C THR A 19 10.06 1.70 -6.60
N CYS A 20 9.94 0.75 -5.66
CA CYS A 20 9.14 0.87 -4.46
C CYS A 20 10.02 0.56 -3.25
N LYS A 21 10.10 1.51 -2.32
CA LYS A 21 10.86 1.38 -1.08
C LYS A 21 9.92 1.48 0.10
N LEU A 22 9.96 0.47 0.96
CA LEU A 22 9.27 0.43 2.25
C LEU A 22 10.19 1.02 3.32
N GLU A 23 9.79 2.09 3.98
CA GLU A 23 10.56 2.69 5.09
C GLU A 23 9.73 2.71 6.38
N GLY A 24 10.42 2.62 7.52
CA GLY A 24 9.79 2.36 8.81
C GLY A 24 9.57 0.87 9.08
N LYS A 25 8.69 0.52 10.02
CA LYS A 25 8.46 -0.88 10.41
C LYS A 25 7.35 -1.53 9.60
N TRP A 26 7.78 -2.39 8.68
CA TRP A 26 6.92 -3.25 7.88
C TRP A 26 7.12 -4.71 8.25
N LYS A 27 6.04 -5.49 8.20
CA LYS A 27 6.08 -6.94 8.28
C LYS A 27 5.51 -7.52 7.00
N ARG A 28 6.24 -8.46 6.39
CA ARG A 28 5.69 -9.30 5.33
C ARG A 28 4.69 -10.28 5.94
N LEU A 29 3.48 -10.34 5.39
CA LEU A 29 2.41 -11.21 5.92
C LEU A 29 2.61 -12.67 5.55
N ASP A 30 3.07 -12.94 4.33
CA ASP A 30 3.26 -14.28 3.79
C ASP A 30 4.33 -14.31 2.68
N ASP A 31 4.72 -15.52 2.28
CA ASP A 31 5.63 -15.73 1.14
C ASP A 31 4.94 -15.73 -0.22
N SER A 32 3.64 -15.40 -0.28
CA SER A 32 2.89 -15.42 -1.52
C SER A 32 3.31 -14.29 -2.47
N VAL A 33 2.98 -14.50 -3.74
CA VAL A 33 3.06 -13.49 -4.80
C VAL A 33 1.62 -13.20 -5.25
N PRO A 34 1.19 -11.95 -5.25
CA PRO A 34 1.97 -10.74 -4.95
C PRO A 34 2.29 -10.56 -3.46
N ARG A 35 3.40 -9.86 -3.19
CA ARG A 35 3.90 -9.70 -1.82
C ARG A 35 2.99 -8.78 -1.02
N ARG A 36 2.61 -9.21 0.18
CA ARG A 36 1.77 -8.45 1.11
C ARG A 36 2.56 -7.98 2.32
N TYR A 37 2.38 -6.72 2.67
CA TYR A 37 3.04 -6.08 3.80
C TYR A 37 2.01 -5.40 4.69
N VAL A 38 2.29 -5.37 6.00
CA VAL A 38 1.51 -4.65 6.99
C VAL A 38 2.42 -3.72 7.80
N THR A 39 1.94 -2.52 8.10
CA THR A 39 2.65 -1.59 8.98
C THR A 39 2.56 -2.03 10.44
N LEU A 40 3.67 -1.97 11.16
CA LEU A 40 3.72 -2.33 12.59
C LEU A 40 3.54 -1.12 13.52
N GLU A 41 3.67 0.10 12.99
CA GLU A 41 3.51 1.36 13.69
C GLU A 41 2.95 2.44 12.76
N ASP A 42 2.40 3.50 13.36
CA ASP A 42 2.00 4.71 12.63
C ASP A 42 3.25 5.40 12.07
N GLY A 43 3.15 5.96 10.87
CA GLY A 43 4.25 6.70 10.25
C GLY A 43 5.16 5.85 9.36
N ALA A 44 4.91 4.54 9.25
CA ALA A 44 5.54 3.72 8.21
C ALA A 44 5.14 4.24 6.82
N LEU A 45 6.09 4.27 5.88
CA LEU A 45 5.91 4.94 4.60
C LEU A 45 6.32 4.08 3.41
N ILE A 46 5.76 4.41 2.26
CA ILE A 46 6.13 3.84 0.97
C ILE A 46 6.56 4.98 0.06
N SER A 47 7.77 4.86 -0.48
CA SER A 47 8.34 5.77 -1.46
C SER A 47 8.31 5.10 -2.83
N LEU A 48 7.58 5.70 -3.75
CA LEU A 48 7.43 5.25 -5.14
C LEU A 48 8.18 6.21 -6.06
N SER A 49 8.91 5.67 -7.04
CA SER A 49 9.52 6.49 -8.10
C SER A 49 9.50 5.80 -9.46
N ILE A 50 9.53 6.62 -10.52
CA ILE A 50 9.60 6.17 -11.92
C ILE A 50 10.95 6.60 -12.50
N LEU A 51 11.74 5.63 -12.95
CA LEU A 51 13.08 5.84 -13.50
C LEU A 51 13.01 6.65 -14.80
N GLY A 52 14.00 7.52 -15.03
CA GLY A 52 14.02 8.39 -16.21
C GLY A 52 13.04 9.56 -16.14
N THR A 53 12.31 9.72 -15.03
CA THR A 53 11.45 10.87 -14.76
C THR A 53 11.83 11.51 -13.42
N GLN A 54 11.36 12.74 -13.16
CA GLN A 54 11.47 13.36 -11.84
C GLN A 54 10.27 13.01 -10.93
N TYR A 55 9.52 11.95 -11.25
CA TYR A 55 8.35 11.57 -10.49
C TYR A 55 8.74 10.75 -9.25
N HIS A 56 8.42 11.30 -8.09
CA HIS A 56 8.50 10.62 -6.79
C HIS A 56 7.22 10.92 -6.02
N GLU A 57 6.60 9.89 -5.44
CA GLU A 57 5.42 10.01 -4.58
C GLU A 57 5.68 9.23 -3.29
N SER A 58 5.27 9.78 -2.14
CA SER A 58 5.43 9.13 -0.84
C SER A 58 4.10 9.08 -0.10
N PHE A 59 3.84 7.94 0.53
CA PHE A 59 2.61 7.68 1.26
C PHE A 59 2.94 7.23 2.67
N ILE A 60 2.36 7.90 3.67
CA ILE A 60 2.55 7.59 5.09
C ILE A 60 1.28 6.89 5.58
N PHE A 61 1.44 5.81 6.34
CA PHE A 61 0.38 4.90 6.71
C PHE A 61 0.16 4.84 8.22
N LYS A 62 -1.08 4.56 8.62
CA LYS A 62 -1.45 4.17 9.97
C LYS A 62 -0.88 2.79 10.30
N LYS A 63 -0.87 2.43 11.58
CA LYS A 63 -0.55 1.10 12.07
C LYS A 63 -1.59 0.08 11.58
N ASN A 64 -1.13 -1.13 11.26
CA ASN A 64 -1.92 -2.24 10.72
C ASN A 64 -2.50 -2.01 9.32
N SER A 65 -2.05 -0.98 8.61
CA SER A 65 -2.41 -0.75 7.22
C SER A 65 -1.73 -1.78 6.31
N GLU A 66 -2.49 -2.33 5.38
CA GLU A 66 -2.01 -3.35 4.46
C GLU A 66 -1.69 -2.76 3.10
N VAL A 67 -0.53 -3.15 2.56
CA VAL A 67 -0.15 -2.83 1.19
C VAL A 67 0.21 -4.10 0.44
N VAL A 68 -0.25 -4.17 -0.80
CA VAL A 68 0.09 -5.23 -1.74
C VAL A 68 1.01 -4.66 -2.80
N ILE A 69 2.16 -5.29 -3.00
CA ILE A 69 3.12 -4.91 -4.04
C ILE A 69 3.11 -6.01 -5.11
N LYS A 70 2.62 -5.66 -6.31
CA LYS A 70 2.52 -6.54 -7.48
C LYS A 70 3.38 -5.97 -8.60
N ASP A 71 4.54 -6.56 -8.87
CA ASP A 71 5.46 -6.13 -9.93
C ASP A 71 5.74 -4.61 -9.86
N SER A 72 5.09 -3.82 -10.72
CA SER A 72 5.21 -2.36 -10.83
C SER A 72 3.99 -1.59 -10.29
N ILE A 73 3.14 -2.23 -9.48
CA ILE A 73 1.91 -1.65 -8.91
C ILE A 73 1.90 -1.82 -7.39
N ALA A 74 1.71 -0.71 -6.67
CA ALA A 74 1.40 -0.71 -5.25
C ALA A 74 -0.10 -0.52 -5.08
N GLU A 75 -0.76 -1.41 -4.32
CA GLU A 75 -2.18 -1.32 -4.00
C GLU A 75 -2.38 -1.15 -2.49
N PHE A 76 -3.14 -0.15 -2.08
CA PHE A 76 -3.43 0.14 -0.69
C PHE A 76 -4.74 0.91 -0.54
N PHE A 77 -5.29 1.00 0.67
CA PHE A 77 -6.52 1.76 0.92
C PHE A 77 -6.19 3.22 1.23
N GLU A 78 -6.92 4.18 0.66
CA GLU A 78 -6.63 5.60 0.91
C GLU A 78 -6.95 6.04 2.33
N GLU A 79 -7.92 5.39 2.98
CA GLU A 79 -8.30 5.64 4.37
C GLU A 79 -7.19 5.30 5.37
N ASP A 80 -6.27 4.43 4.96
CA ASP A 80 -5.12 4.00 5.77
C ASP A 80 -3.99 5.04 5.77
N LEU A 81 -4.06 6.04 4.89
CA LEU A 81 -3.08 7.10 4.83
C LEU A 81 -3.21 8.06 6.02
N LEU A 82 -2.07 8.44 6.59
CA LEU A 82 -1.94 9.58 7.47
C LEU A 82 -1.82 10.84 6.59
N ARG A 83 -2.84 11.70 6.66
CA ARG A 83 -2.88 13.00 5.98
C ARG A 83 -2.12 14.07 6.75
#